data_AF-A0A5C5WZ90-F1
#
_entry.id   AF-A0A5C5WZ90-F1
#
_cell.length_a   1.000
_cell.length_b   1.000
_cell.length_c   1.000
_cell.angle_alpha   90.00
_cell.angle_beta   90.00
_cell.angle_gamma   90.00
#
_symmetry.space_group_name_H-M   'P 1'
#
loop_
_entity.id
_entity.type
_entity.pdbx_description
1 polymer ?
#
loop_
_entity_poly.entity_id
_entity_poly.type
_entity_poly.pdbx_seq_one_letter_code
_entity_poly.pdbx_strand_id
1 'polypeptide(L)'
;MTHVVAEPCFNCKYTDCVVVCPVECFYEGEAILYIHPDECIDCEACVPECPVEAIFHEDNLPEEWAGYTELNAEMAPQCPVITEKKEALGGDVG
;
A
#
# COMPACT_ATOMS: atom_id res chain seq x y z
N MET A 1 12.77 -1.70 8.04
CA MET A 1 12.77 -0.85 6.83
C MET A 1 11.76 -1.43 5.88
N THR A 2 10.61 -0.78 5.82
CA THR A 2 9.48 -1.18 4.99
C THR A 2 8.79 0.06 4.42
N HIS A 3 7.94 -0.17 3.44
CA HIS A 3 7.01 0.83 2.94
C HIS A 3 5.63 0.65 3.60
N VAL A 4 4.89 1.75 3.71
CA VAL A 4 3.61 1.83 4.42
C VAL A 4 2.59 2.48 3.49
N VAL A 5 1.42 1.85 3.35
CA VAL A 5 0.25 2.48 2.71
C VAL A 5 -0.49 3.31 3.75
N ALA A 6 -0.70 4.59 3.48
CA ALA A 6 -1.31 5.58 4.37
C ALA A 6 -2.73 5.97 3.93
N GLU A 7 -3.31 6.93 4.65
CA GLU A 7 -4.70 7.40 4.51
C GLU A 7 -5.15 7.72 3.08
N PRO A 8 -4.35 8.34 2.19
CA PRO A 8 -4.83 8.70 0.84
C PRO A 8 -5.25 7.49 -0.02
N CYS A 9 -4.81 6.28 0.33
CA CYS A 9 -5.26 5.06 -0.37
C CYS A 9 -6.72 4.68 -0.03
N PHE A 10 -7.21 5.08 1.14
CA PHE A 10 -8.52 4.68 1.66
C PHE A 10 -9.65 5.12 0.73
N ASN A 11 -10.53 4.18 0.35
CA ASN A 11 -11.59 4.34 -0.66
C ASN A 11 -11.12 4.76 -2.06
N CYS A 12 -9.81 4.89 -2.31
CA CYS A 12 -9.24 5.07 -3.64
C CYS A 12 -8.87 3.71 -4.24
N LYS A 13 -7.95 2.98 -3.57
CA LYS A 13 -7.53 1.61 -3.91
C LYS A 13 -7.28 1.38 -5.41
N TYR A 14 -6.41 2.19 -6.02
CA TYR A 14 -6.08 2.12 -7.46
C TYR A 14 -5.35 0.84 -7.89
N THR A 15 -4.60 0.22 -6.97
CA THR A 15 -3.84 -1.03 -7.17
C THR A 15 -2.69 -0.98 -8.18
N ASP A 16 -2.34 0.17 -8.76
CA ASP A 16 -1.16 0.32 -9.64
C ASP A 16 0.17 -0.12 -8.98
N CYS A 17 0.30 0.06 -7.67
CA CYS A 17 1.48 -0.34 -6.91
C CYS A 17 1.75 -1.86 -6.92
N VAL A 18 0.73 -2.71 -7.13
CA VAL A 18 0.90 -4.17 -6.98
C VAL A 18 1.68 -4.79 -8.14
N VAL A 19 1.59 -4.22 -9.35
CA VAL A 19 2.22 -4.79 -10.55
C VAL A 19 3.72 -4.53 -10.65
N VAL A 20 4.23 -3.61 -9.83
CA VAL A 20 5.66 -3.27 -9.77
C VAL A 20 6.38 -3.88 -8.56
N CYS A 21 5.65 -4.52 -7.64
CA CYS A 21 6.23 -5.12 -6.45
C CYS A 21 6.97 -6.43 -6.80
N PRO A 22 8.31 -6.50 -6.65
CA PRO A 22 9.09 -7.67 -7.07
C PRO A 22 8.91 -8.89 -6.15
N VAL A 23 8.31 -8.68 -4.97
CA VAL A 23 8.12 -9.69 -3.92
C VAL A 23 6.65 -9.90 -3.57
N GLU A 24 5.73 -9.31 -4.35
CA GLU A 24 4.28 -9.52 -4.22
C GLU A 24 3.73 -9.28 -2.79
N CYS A 25 4.33 -8.36 -2.04
CA CYS A 25 4.04 -8.14 -0.61
C CYS A 25 2.83 -7.23 -0.33
N PHE A 26 1.86 -7.15 -1.25
CA PHE A 26 0.64 -6.36 -1.11
C PHE A 26 -0.56 -7.23 -0.76
N TYR A 27 -1.37 -6.73 0.17
CA TYR A 27 -2.51 -7.44 0.75
C TYR A 27 -3.76 -6.58 0.65
N GLU A 28 -4.87 -7.17 0.21
CA GLU A 28 -6.09 -6.45 -0.15
C GLU A 28 -7.08 -6.37 1.02
N GLY A 29 -7.18 -5.19 1.61
CA GLY A 29 -8.30 -4.84 2.47
C GLY A 29 -9.55 -4.42 1.68
N GLU A 30 -10.65 -4.24 2.41
CA GLU A 30 -11.93 -3.82 1.81
C GLU A 30 -11.82 -2.44 1.16
N ALA A 31 -11.21 -1.46 1.83
CA ALA A 31 -11.12 -0.06 1.39
C ALA A 31 -9.69 0.44 1.12
N ILE A 32 -8.66 -0.34 1.45
CA ILE A 32 -7.25 0.07 1.41
C ILE A 32 -6.36 -1.15 1.09
N LEU A 33 -5.15 -0.94 0.60
CA LEU A 33 -4.13 -1.99 0.51
C LEU A 33 -3.18 -1.92 1.70
N TYR A 34 -2.57 -3.05 2.05
CA TYR A 34 -1.54 -3.15 3.08
C TYR A 34 -0.25 -3.71 2.49
N ILE A 35 0.90 -3.21 2.96
CA ILE A 35 2.21 -3.79 2.66
C ILE A 35 2.66 -4.64 3.86
N HIS A 36 3.06 -5.89 3.61
CA HIS A 36 3.58 -6.74 4.66
C HIS A 36 5.02 -6.32 5.03
N PRO A 37 5.30 -5.95 6.29
CA PRO A 37 6.57 -5.35 6.65
C PRO A 37 7.77 -6.29 6.51
N ASP A 38 7.60 -7.58 6.83
CA ASP A 38 8.68 -8.57 6.76
C ASP A 38 8.95 -9.09 5.34
N GLU A 39 8.03 -8.87 4.39
CA GLU A 39 8.17 -9.32 2.99
C GLU A 39 8.68 -8.20 2.10
N CYS A 40 8.36 -6.94 2.44
CA CYS A 40 8.88 -5.78 1.75
C CYS A 40 10.41 -5.74 1.82
N ILE A 41 11.05 -5.57 0.67
CA ILE A 41 12.51 -5.50 0.54
C ILE A 41 13.03 -4.08 0.32
N ASP A 42 12.22 -3.06 0.62
CA ASP A 42 12.61 -1.65 0.55
C ASP A 42 13.17 -1.22 -0.83
N CYS A 43 12.51 -1.67 -1.92
CA CYS A 43 12.95 -1.38 -3.28
C CYS A 43 12.39 -0.08 -3.89
N GLU A 44 11.48 0.61 -3.19
CA GLU A 44 10.85 1.89 -3.57
C GLU A 44 10.00 1.89 -4.87
N ALA A 45 10.00 0.80 -5.64
CA ALA A 45 9.33 0.73 -6.95
C ALA A 45 7.83 1.09 -6.93
N CYS A 46 7.14 0.84 -5.81
CA CYS A 46 5.70 1.10 -5.67
C CYS A 46 5.35 2.57 -5.37
N VAL A 47 6.29 3.36 -4.84
CA VAL A 47 6.05 4.75 -4.43
C VAL A 47 5.58 5.64 -5.59
N PRO A 48 6.30 5.72 -6.73
CA PRO A 48 5.90 6.61 -7.83
C PRO A 48 4.64 6.13 -8.57
N GLU A 49 4.22 4.87 -8.38
CA GLU A 49 3.07 4.30 -9.08
C GLU A 49 1.74 4.61 -8.38
N CYS A 50 1.74 5.09 -7.13
CA CYS A 50 0.51 5.40 -6.41
C CYS A 50 -0.06 6.76 -6.88
N PRO A 51 -1.22 6.82 -7.56
CA PRO A 51 -1.74 8.08 -8.13
C PRO A 51 -2.15 9.12 -7.09
N VAL A 52 -2.34 8.69 -5.85
CA VAL A 52 -2.74 9.52 -4.70
C VAL A 52 -1.62 9.65 -3.67
N GLU A 53 -0.38 9.30 -4.06
CA GLU A 53 0.84 9.47 -3.24
C GLU A 53 0.69 8.88 -1.83
N ALA A 54 0.04 7.71 -1.72
CA ALA A 54 -0.29 7.11 -0.43
C ALA A 54 0.80 6.19 0.16
N ILE A 55 1.92 6.01 -0.52
CA ILE A 55 2.95 5.03 -0.13
C ILE A 55 4.20 5.76 0.32
N PHE A 56 4.64 5.47 1.54
CA PHE A 56 5.79 6.13 2.17
C PHE A 56 6.77 5.08 2.68
N HIS A 57 8.06 5.37 2.64
CA HIS A 57 9.00 4.69 3.52
C HIS A 57 8.65 4.99 4.99
N GLU A 58 8.77 4.02 5.90
CA GLU A 58 8.33 4.18 7.31
C GLU A 58 8.95 5.41 8.01
N ASP A 59 10.22 5.73 7.73
CA ASP A 59 10.90 6.92 8.28
C ASP A 59 10.42 8.26 7.69
N ASN A 60 9.73 8.23 6.54
CA ASN A 60 9.21 9.40 5.84
C ASN A 60 7.70 9.56 5.98
N LEU A 61 7.05 8.69 6.76
CA LEU A 61 5.61 8.73 7.00
C LEU A 61 5.24 10.00 7.78
N PRO A 62 4.29 10.82 7.30
CA PRO A 62 3.78 11.97 8.05
C PRO A 62 3.30 11.59 9.46
N GLU A 63 3.54 12.46 10.44
CA GLU A 63 3.23 12.20 11.85
C GLU A 63 1.74 11.92 12.09
N GLU A 64 0.86 12.60 11.36
CA GLU A 64 -0.60 12.38 11.37
C GLU A 64 -1.01 10.95 10.95
N TRP A 65 -0.14 10.25 10.23
CA TRP A 65 -0.36 8.87 9.76
C TRP A 65 0.55 7.86 10.46
N ALA A 66 1.22 8.22 11.56
CA ALA A 66 2.14 7.31 12.26
C ALA A 66 1.51 5.95 12.65
N GLY A 67 0.19 5.89 12.87
CA GLY A 67 -0.53 4.64 13.15
C GLY A 67 -0.65 3.68 11.96
N TYR A 68 -0.38 4.12 10.74
CA TYR A 68 -0.49 3.26 9.55
C TYR A 68 0.62 2.20 9.48
N THR A 69 1.77 2.42 10.10
CA THR A 69 2.83 1.40 10.19
C THR A 69 2.33 0.15 10.91
N GLU A 70 1.72 0.33 12.09
CA GLU A 70 1.13 -0.77 12.86
C GLU A 70 -0.08 -1.38 12.13
N LEU A 71 -0.95 -0.54 11.54
CA LEU A 71 -2.09 -1.01 10.76
C LEU A 71 -1.69 -1.93 9.60
N ASN A 72 -0.66 -1.57 8.82
CA ASN A 72 -0.17 -2.39 7.72
C ASN A 72 0.37 -3.74 8.25
N ALA A 73 1.15 -3.71 9.33
CA ALA A 73 1.72 -4.91 9.95
C ALA A 73 0.64 -5.86 10.51
N GLU A 74 -0.39 -5.32 11.15
CA GLU A 74 -1.47 -6.13 11.74
C GLU A 74 -2.42 -6.69 10.67
N MET A 75 -2.75 -5.89 9.66
CA MET A 75 -3.80 -6.25 8.70
C MET A 75 -3.31 -7.07 7.52
N ALA A 76 -2.05 -6.90 7.06
CA ALA A 76 -1.53 -7.67 5.93
C ALA A 76 -1.70 -9.20 6.14
N PRO A 77 -1.30 -9.81 7.27
CA PRO A 77 -1.48 -11.25 7.49
C PRO A 77 -2.95 -11.72 7.54
N GLN A 78 -3.91 -10.81 7.68
CA GLN A 78 -5.34 -11.10 7.79
C GLN A 78 -6.09 -10.92 6.47
N CYS A 79 -5.43 -10.38 5.45
CA CYS A 79 -6.01 -10.08 4.15
C CYS A 79 -5.49 -11.04 3.06
N PRO A 80 -6.22 -11.23 1.96
CA PRO A 80 -5.69 -11.97 0.81
C PRO A 80 -4.57 -11.18 0.10
N VAL A 81 -3.56 -11.89 -0.41
CA VAL A 81 -2.53 -11.31 -1.28
C VAL A 81 -3.16 -10.81 -2.58
N ILE A 82 -2.67 -9.69 -3.11
CA ILE A 82 -3.04 -9.13 -4.41
C ILE A 82 -1.79 -8.90 -5.27
N THR A 83 -1.79 -9.50 -6.46
CA THR A 83 -0.66 -9.46 -7.41
C THR A 83 -1.03 -8.86 -8.77
N GLU A 84 -2.32 -8.59 -8.99
CA GLU A 84 -2.85 -8.08 -10.25
C GLU A 84 -3.64 -6.78 -10.02
N LYS A 85 -3.54 -5.85 -10.97
CA LYS A 85 -4.31 -4.60 -10.97
C LYS A 85 -5.81 -4.89 -11.10
N LYS A 86 -6.62 -4.17 -10.32
CA LYS A 86 -8.09 -4.20 -10.33
C LYS A 86 -8.66 -2.82 -10.60
N GLU A 87 -9.96 -2.75 -10.83
CA GLU A 87 -10.69 -1.48 -10.93
C GLU A 87 -10.63 -0.74 -9.58
N ALA A 88 -10.31 0.56 -9.63
CA ALA A 88 -10.17 1.40 -8.45
C ALA A 88 -11.52 1.64 -7.78
N LEU A 89 -11.54 1.70 -6.44
CA LEU A 89 -12.76 2.05 -5.70
C LEU A 89 -13.12 3.53 -5.83
N GLY A 90 -12.12 4.40 -5.98
CA GLY A 90 -12.31 5.84 -6.14
C GLY A 90 -12.83 6.27 -7.52
N GLY A 91 -12.95 5.33 -8.47
CA GLY A 91 -13.13 5.62 -9.88
C GLY A 91 -11.86 6.15 -10.55
N ASP A 92 -11.91 6.37 -11.87
CA ASP A 92 -10.81 7.01 -12.60
C ASP A 92 -10.76 8.51 -12.24
N VAL A 93 -9.73 8.93 -11.50
CA VAL A 93 -9.30 10.33 -11.51
C VAL A 93 -8.59 10.57 -12.84
N GLY A 94 -9.36 11.07 -13.80
CA GLY A 94 -8.89 11.37 -15.16
C GLY A 94 -7.80 12.44 -15.25
#